data_AF-A0A1I7LLD2-F1
#
_entry.id   AF-A0A1I7LLD2-F1
#
_cell.length_a   1.000
_cell.length_b   1.000
_cell.length_c   1.000
_cell.angle_alpha   90.00
_cell.angle_beta   90.00
_cell.angle_gamma   90.00
#
_symmetry.space_group_name_H-M   'P 1'
#
loop_
_entity.id
_entity.type
_entity.pdbx_description
1 polymer ?
#
loop_
_entity_poly.entity_id
_entity_poly.type
_entity_poly.pdbx_seq_one_letter_code
_entity_poly.pdbx_strand_id
1 'polypeptide(L)'
;MNDLSAPKLATAPEQAKPANKVRFVTAASLFDGHDASINIMRRILQSNGVEVVHLGHNRSVDEVVTAALAEDVQGIAISSYQGGHVEYFKYMLDLLRQRGGAHIKVFGGGGGVIVPEEIADLHAYGVTRIFSPEDGQRMGLVGMIQWMVEQCDIDLSQYSPTALAPLREGPIADRHRPLAQLITALENDKASPALRAELLAAAEGLPVPTLGITGTGGAGKSSLTDELIRRIRLDQGDALNIAVISIDPSRRKSGGALLGDRIRMNAINPWAKEGELRSRVFMRSLATREAGSEISQALPDVIAACKVAGFDLVIVETSGIGQGDAAIVPHVDVSMYVMTPEFGAASQLEKIDMLDFADFIAINKFDRKGAQDALRDVAKQYQRNRELWNQRPEEMPVFGTQASRFNDDGVTALYQGLLPKLAQFGMKTQAGVLPVETVRFSSGRNVIVPPARARYLAEISDTVRGYHKNTAKQVKLARERQQLRESKRMLAAAKAGLDLGADFDELIAERDGAMEAGAKKLLAQWPDMQAAYAGDDYVVKIRDKELRTRLVSHTLSGT
;
A
#
# COMPACT_ATOMS: atom_id res chain seq x y z
N MET A 1 18.67 25.51 -44.91
CA MET A 1 19.79 25.12 -44.03
C MET A 1 19.41 25.47 -42.61
N ASN A 2 18.88 24.51 -41.86
CA ASN A 2 18.81 24.57 -40.40
C ASN A 2 19.23 23.18 -39.93
N ASP A 3 20.33 23.16 -39.18
CA ASP A 3 21.10 21.99 -38.77
C ASP A 3 20.28 21.12 -37.79
N LEU A 4 20.11 19.84 -38.13
CA LEU A 4 19.40 18.82 -37.35
C LEU A 4 20.36 17.90 -36.57
N SER A 5 21.59 18.32 -36.32
CA SER A 5 22.55 17.54 -35.54
C SER A 5 22.56 17.93 -34.05
N ALA A 6 21.45 17.66 -33.35
CA ALA A 6 21.54 17.48 -31.90
C ALA A 6 22.34 16.18 -31.65
N PRO A 7 23.40 16.20 -30.82
CA PRO A 7 24.13 14.98 -30.53
C PRO A 7 23.17 13.99 -29.87
N LYS A 8 23.08 12.78 -30.43
CA LYS A 8 22.44 11.65 -29.76
C LYS A 8 23.05 11.57 -28.36
N LEU A 9 22.26 11.90 -27.34
CA LEU A 9 22.57 11.53 -25.96
C LEU A 9 23.02 10.07 -25.99
N ALA A 10 24.26 9.85 -25.55
CA ALA A 10 24.84 8.52 -25.46
C ALA A 10 23.78 7.60 -24.83
N THR A 11 23.41 6.56 -25.56
CA THR A 11 22.57 5.49 -25.04
C THR A 11 23.21 5.04 -23.74
N ALA A 12 22.48 5.20 -22.62
CA ALA A 12 22.93 4.70 -21.32
C ALA A 12 23.45 3.27 -21.51
N PRO A 13 24.62 2.92 -20.94
CA PRO A 13 25.22 1.60 -21.14
C PRO A 13 24.16 0.54 -20.85
N GLU A 14 24.04 -0.42 -21.77
CA GLU A 14 23.11 -1.53 -21.67
C GLU A 14 23.34 -2.21 -20.32
N GLN A 15 22.35 -2.09 -19.42
CA GLN A 15 22.47 -2.56 -18.04
C GLN A 15 22.68 -4.07 -18.04
N ALA A 16 23.88 -4.52 -17.65
CA ALA A 16 24.16 -5.93 -17.46
C ALA A 16 23.20 -6.49 -16.40
N LYS A 17 22.38 -7.46 -16.79
CA LYS A 17 21.49 -8.15 -15.86
C LYS A 17 22.34 -9.05 -14.94
N PRO A 18 21.95 -9.21 -13.67
CA PRO A 18 22.63 -10.14 -12.79
C PRO A 18 22.56 -11.56 -13.37
N ALA A 19 23.62 -12.34 -13.14
CA ALA A 19 23.72 -13.73 -13.57
C ALA A 19 22.74 -14.63 -12.81
N ASN A 20 22.50 -14.32 -11.54
CA ASN A 20 21.59 -15.04 -10.66
C ASN A 20 20.29 -14.28 -10.43
N LYS A 21 19.30 -14.95 -9.85
CA LYS A 21 18.06 -14.32 -9.36
C LYS A 21 18.34 -13.59 -8.05
N VAL A 22 18.82 -12.35 -8.18
CA VAL A 22 19.14 -11.50 -7.03
C VAL A 22 17.85 -11.00 -6.38
N ARG A 23 17.74 -11.26 -5.07
CA ARG A 23 16.62 -10.85 -4.22
C ARG A 23 17.12 -9.91 -3.13
N PHE A 24 16.33 -8.89 -2.82
CA PHE A 24 16.61 -7.95 -1.73
C PHE A 24 15.42 -7.79 -0.79
N VAL A 25 15.69 -7.72 0.51
CA VAL A 25 14.77 -7.13 1.48
C VAL A 25 15.10 -5.64 1.64
N THR A 26 14.08 -4.78 1.60
CA THR A 26 14.25 -3.32 1.78
C THR A 26 13.30 -2.79 2.85
N ALA A 27 13.81 -1.98 3.78
CA ALA A 27 13.02 -1.39 4.87
C ALA A 27 13.63 -0.07 5.38
N ALA A 28 12.83 0.74 6.07
CA ALA A 28 13.34 1.77 6.99
C ALA A 28 13.41 1.22 8.42
N SER A 29 14.38 1.70 9.20
CA SER A 29 14.66 1.24 10.57
C SER A 29 13.50 1.44 11.55
N LEU A 30 13.65 0.91 12.77
CA LEU A 30 12.61 0.98 13.80
C LEU A 30 12.34 2.43 14.21
N PHE A 31 11.07 2.79 14.33
CA PHE A 31 10.59 4.16 14.58
C PHE A 31 11.02 5.20 13.54
N ASP A 32 11.50 4.76 12.37
CA ASP A 32 11.83 5.63 11.27
C ASP A 32 10.71 5.66 10.23
N GLY A 33 10.13 6.84 10.02
CA GLY A 33 9.12 7.11 8.99
C GLY A 33 9.70 7.59 7.65
N HIS A 34 11.02 7.78 7.54
CA HIS A 34 11.67 8.32 6.34
C HIS A 34 11.81 7.24 5.26
N ASP A 35 10.73 6.97 4.54
CA ASP A 35 10.71 5.94 3.50
C ASP A 35 11.05 6.49 2.09
N ALA A 36 11.16 7.80 1.93
CA ALA A 36 11.38 8.45 0.65
C ALA A 36 12.65 7.94 -0.06
N SER A 37 13.77 7.83 0.67
CA SER A 37 15.03 7.36 0.11
C SER A 37 14.97 5.88 -0.27
N ILE A 38 14.46 5.01 0.62
CA ILE A 38 14.40 3.57 0.36
C ILE A 38 13.43 3.25 -0.78
N ASN A 39 12.37 4.06 -0.94
CA ASN A 39 11.44 3.97 -2.07
C ASN A 39 12.11 4.28 -3.42
N ILE A 40 13.05 5.23 -3.46
CA ILE A 40 13.84 5.51 -4.67
C ILE A 40 14.81 4.35 -4.92
N MET A 41 15.56 3.92 -3.90
CA MET A 41 16.55 2.84 -4.03
C MET A 41 15.91 1.53 -4.52
N ARG A 42 14.78 1.11 -3.96
CA ARG A 42 14.09 -0.12 -4.39
C ARG A 42 13.57 -0.06 -5.83
N ARG A 43 13.17 1.12 -6.31
CA ARG A 43 12.73 1.30 -7.71
C ARG A 43 13.91 1.09 -8.66
N ILE A 44 15.09 1.58 -8.28
CA ILE A 44 16.31 1.40 -9.06
C ILE A 44 16.76 -0.07 -9.01
N LEU A 45 16.71 -0.74 -7.84
CA LEU A 45 16.96 -2.19 -7.73
C LEU A 45 16.04 -2.98 -8.67
N GLN A 46 14.72 -2.73 -8.62
CA GLN A 46 13.75 -3.40 -9.48
C GLN A 46 14.02 -3.15 -10.97
N SER A 47 14.46 -1.94 -11.35
CA SER A 47 14.82 -1.65 -12.74
C SER A 47 16.08 -2.36 -13.22
N ASN A 48 16.99 -2.74 -12.31
CA ASN A 48 18.19 -3.52 -12.58
C ASN A 48 17.96 -5.04 -12.49
N GLY A 49 16.71 -5.50 -12.57
CA GLY A 49 16.41 -6.93 -12.63
C GLY A 49 16.30 -7.65 -11.28
N VAL A 50 16.29 -6.91 -10.17
CA VAL A 50 16.20 -7.48 -8.81
C VAL A 50 14.75 -7.74 -8.42
N GLU A 51 14.50 -8.85 -7.73
CA GLU A 51 13.25 -9.13 -7.02
C GLU A 51 13.30 -8.50 -5.62
N VAL A 52 12.50 -7.47 -5.38
CA VAL A 52 12.56 -6.68 -4.14
C VAL A 52 11.37 -6.98 -3.24
N VAL A 53 11.63 -7.59 -2.09
CA VAL A 53 10.69 -7.72 -0.97
C VAL A 53 10.74 -6.44 -0.15
N HIS A 54 9.69 -5.62 -0.26
CA HIS A 54 9.66 -4.33 0.42
C HIS A 54 8.80 -4.38 1.68
N LEU A 55 9.39 -4.06 2.83
CA LEU A 55 8.71 -4.09 4.12
C LEU A 55 8.14 -2.73 4.54
N GLY A 56 8.42 -1.66 3.80
CA GLY A 56 8.01 -0.31 4.16
C GLY A 56 8.89 0.30 5.24
N HIS A 57 8.27 0.99 6.20
CA HIS A 57 8.94 1.76 7.25
C HIS A 57 8.63 1.22 8.64
N ASN A 58 9.29 1.76 9.67
CA ASN A 58 9.12 1.37 11.07
C ASN A 58 9.27 -0.15 11.29
N ARG A 59 10.42 -0.71 10.88
CA ARG A 59 10.69 -2.16 11.02
C ARG A 59 11.75 -2.45 12.05
N SER A 60 11.42 -3.33 12.99
CA SER A 60 12.38 -3.88 13.94
C SER A 60 13.41 -4.76 13.23
N VAL A 61 14.57 -4.95 13.87
CA VAL A 61 15.60 -5.88 13.38
C VAL A 61 15.05 -7.29 13.23
N ASP A 62 14.25 -7.75 14.20
CA ASP A 62 13.67 -9.10 14.17
C ASP A 62 12.74 -9.31 12.97
N GLU A 63 11.90 -8.32 12.63
CA GLU A 63 11.04 -8.38 11.44
C GLU A 63 11.85 -8.44 10.15
N VAL A 64 12.88 -7.59 10.00
CA VAL A 64 13.73 -7.55 8.81
C VAL A 64 14.48 -8.87 8.65
N VAL A 65 15.09 -9.39 9.71
CA VAL A 65 15.88 -10.62 9.69
C VAL A 65 14.97 -11.82 9.43
N THR A 66 13.82 -11.91 10.09
CA THR A 66 12.84 -12.97 9.86
C THR A 66 12.36 -12.98 8.41
N ALA A 67 12.07 -11.81 7.83
CA ALA A 67 11.74 -11.70 6.42
C ALA A 67 12.93 -12.14 5.53
N ALA A 68 14.13 -11.61 5.75
CA ALA A 68 15.29 -11.93 4.92
C ALA A 68 15.64 -13.44 4.90
N LEU A 69 15.50 -14.10 6.05
CA LEU A 69 15.75 -15.54 6.19
C LEU A 69 14.68 -16.40 5.50
N ALA A 70 13.39 -16.02 5.64
CA ALA A 70 12.28 -16.74 5.02
C ALA A 70 12.21 -16.53 3.50
N GLU A 71 12.57 -15.32 3.05
CA GLU A 71 12.63 -14.95 1.63
C GLU A 71 13.92 -15.42 0.94
N ASP A 72 14.88 -15.89 1.73
CA ASP A 72 16.23 -16.33 1.32
C ASP A 72 16.89 -15.35 0.35
N VAL A 73 17.14 -14.13 0.83
CA VAL A 73 17.68 -13.04 0.02
C VAL A 73 19.21 -12.96 0.09
N GLN A 74 19.83 -12.47 -0.98
CA GLN A 74 21.26 -12.17 -1.00
C GLN A 74 21.58 -10.87 -0.24
N GLY A 75 20.68 -9.89 -0.28
CA GLY A 75 20.92 -8.55 0.26
C GLY A 75 19.77 -7.99 1.11
N ILE A 76 20.13 -7.18 2.11
CA ILE A 76 19.23 -6.34 2.89
C ILE A 76 19.67 -4.89 2.72
N ALA A 77 18.75 -3.99 2.37
CA ALA A 77 19.03 -2.55 2.33
C ALA A 77 18.14 -1.79 3.33
N ILE A 78 18.79 -1.06 4.24
CA ILE A 78 18.12 -0.32 5.32
C ILE A 78 18.37 1.17 5.19
N SER A 79 17.31 1.97 5.27
CA SER A 79 17.44 3.40 5.55
C SER A 79 17.26 3.69 7.04
N SER A 80 18.16 4.49 7.61
CA SER A 80 18.07 4.93 9.02
C SER A 80 18.41 6.41 9.16
N TYR A 81 17.39 7.22 9.48
CA TYR A 81 17.48 8.68 9.61
C TYR A 81 17.20 9.19 11.04
N GLN A 82 16.88 8.31 12.00
CA GLN A 82 16.49 8.68 13.36
C GLN A 82 17.61 8.49 14.41
N GLY A 83 18.79 8.02 14.01
CA GLY A 83 19.85 7.62 14.94
C GLY A 83 19.66 6.20 15.47
N GLY A 84 20.54 5.76 16.39
CA GLY A 84 20.57 4.38 16.89
C GLY A 84 20.95 3.34 15.82
N HIS A 85 21.49 3.80 14.69
CA HIS A 85 21.86 2.97 13.56
C HIS A 85 23.01 2.02 13.89
N VAL A 86 23.96 2.43 14.73
CA VAL A 86 25.08 1.57 15.13
C VAL A 86 24.56 0.31 15.81
N GLU A 87 23.72 0.45 16.82
CA GLU A 87 23.11 -0.66 17.55
C GLU A 87 22.18 -1.47 16.64
N TYR A 88 21.38 -0.80 15.81
CA TYR A 88 20.45 -1.45 14.89
C TYR A 88 21.17 -2.38 13.90
N PHE A 89 22.24 -1.90 13.24
CA PHE A 89 23.00 -2.70 12.29
C PHE A 89 23.83 -3.80 12.96
N LYS A 90 24.46 -3.52 14.12
CA LYS A 90 25.19 -4.55 14.87
C LYS A 90 24.27 -5.68 15.31
N TYR A 91 23.10 -5.33 15.87
CA TYR A 91 22.10 -6.32 16.28
C TYR A 91 21.58 -7.13 15.08
N MET A 92 21.37 -6.50 13.92
CA MET A 92 20.97 -7.20 12.70
C MET A 92 21.99 -8.25 12.27
N LEU A 93 23.28 -7.90 12.27
CA LEU A 93 24.34 -8.83 11.89
C LEU A 93 24.47 -9.99 12.88
N ASP A 94 24.35 -9.72 14.18
CA ASP A 94 24.36 -10.78 15.21
C ASP A 94 23.18 -11.74 15.02
N LEU A 95 21.98 -11.19 14.80
CA LEU A 95 20.78 -12.01 14.63
C LEU A 95 20.82 -12.83 13.34
N LEU A 96 21.36 -12.27 12.25
CA LEU A 96 21.62 -13.01 11.01
C LEU A 96 22.61 -14.14 11.23
N ARG A 97 23.72 -13.90 11.93
CA ARG A 97 24.72 -14.94 12.23
C ARG A 97 24.12 -16.07 13.07
N GLN A 98 23.38 -15.71 14.12
CA GLN A 98 22.73 -16.67 15.02
C GLN A 98 21.70 -17.56 14.32
N ARG A 99 20.98 -17.02 13.32
CA ARG A 99 19.85 -17.70 12.65
C ARG A 99 20.17 -18.23 11.24
N GLY A 100 21.45 -18.43 10.92
CA GLY A 100 21.87 -19.06 9.65
C GLY A 100 21.81 -18.16 8.41
N GLY A 101 21.90 -16.85 8.59
CA GLY A 101 21.92 -15.82 7.55
C GLY A 101 23.25 -15.07 7.41
N ALA A 102 24.36 -15.61 7.92
CA ALA A 102 25.67 -14.93 7.93
C ALA A 102 26.20 -14.52 6.54
N HIS A 103 25.74 -15.16 5.46
CA HIS A 103 26.12 -14.83 4.08
C HIS A 103 25.31 -13.67 3.49
N ILE A 104 24.20 -13.29 4.11
CA ILE A 104 23.34 -12.20 3.63
C ILE A 104 24.07 -10.87 3.80
N LYS A 105 24.17 -10.11 2.72
CA LYS A 105 24.87 -8.83 2.67
C LYS A 105 23.97 -7.72 3.21
N VAL A 106 24.49 -6.92 4.14
CA VAL A 106 23.73 -5.80 4.73
C VAL A 106 24.27 -4.48 4.18
N PHE A 107 23.36 -3.66 3.67
CA PHE A 107 23.64 -2.33 3.15
C PHE A 107 22.81 -1.29 3.89
N GLY A 108 23.33 -0.07 4.01
CA GLY A 108 22.62 1.00 4.70
C GLY A 108 22.88 2.40 4.14
N GLY A 109 22.04 3.34 4.56
CA GLY A 109 22.22 4.77 4.31
C GLY A 109 21.34 5.62 5.22
N GLY A 110 21.87 6.75 5.68
CA GLY A 110 21.17 7.68 6.58
C GLY A 110 21.41 9.15 6.24
N GLY A 111 21.89 9.44 5.02
CA GLY A 111 22.38 10.76 4.67
C GLY A 111 23.52 11.18 5.61
N GLY A 112 23.45 12.40 6.14
CA GLY A 112 24.44 12.90 7.10
C GLY A 112 24.28 12.42 8.55
N VAL A 113 23.32 11.54 8.83
CA VAL A 113 23.07 11.03 10.20
C VAL A 113 24.13 10.02 10.64
N ILE A 114 24.69 9.26 9.70
CA ILE A 114 25.72 8.25 9.99
C ILE A 114 27.08 8.86 9.65
N VAL A 115 27.88 9.18 10.67
CA VAL A 115 29.16 9.89 10.49
C VAL A 115 30.28 8.94 10.02
N PRO A 116 31.36 9.43 9.40
CA PRO A 116 32.42 8.57 8.84
C PRO A 116 33.04 7.57 9.83
N GLU A 117 33.17 7.94 11.11
CA GLU A 117 33.69 7.03 12.16
C GLU A 117 32.73 5.87 12.43
N GLU A 118 31.42 6.13 12.47
CA GLU A 118 30.40 5.09 12.63
C GLU A 118 30.29 4.20 11.38
N ILE A 119 30.46 4.78 10.18
CA ILE A 119 30.56 4.02 8.93
C ILE A 119 31.72 3.02 9.02
N ALA A 120 32.90 3.48 9.45
CA ALA A 120 34.08 2.63 9.60
C ALA A 120 33.86 1.53 10.66
N ASP A 121 33.28 1.85 11.82
CA ASP A 121 32.94 0.88 12.87
C ASP A 121 31.95 -0.18 12.35
N LEU A 122 30.88 0.24 11.66
CA LEU A 122 29.89 -0.67 11.09
C LEU A 122 30.48 -1.58 10.00
N HIS A 123 31.36 -1.07 9.14
CA HIS A 123 32.05 -1.89 8.14
C HIS A 123 32.99 -2.90 8.80
N ALA A 124 33.76 -2.47 9.81
CA ALA A 124 34.64 -3.36 10.58
C ALA A 124 33.85 -4.46 11.31
N TYR A 125 32.63 -4.16 11.75
CA TYR A 125 31.75 -5.12 12.41
C TYR A 125 31.16 -6.17 11.44
N GLY A 126 30.98 -5.81 10.16
CA GLY A 126 30.55 -6.72 9.11
C GLY A 126 29.44 -6.20 8.19
N VAL A 127 29.05 -4.93 8.28
CA VAL A 127 28.14 -4.32 7.29
C VAL A 127 28.86 -4.23 5.96
N THR A 128 28.25 -4.70 4.87
CA THR A 128 28.87 -4.72 3.53
C THR A 128 29.19 -3.31 3.05
N ARG A 129 28.22 -2.40 3.18
CA ARG A 129 28.42 -0.98 2.85
C ARG A 129 27.35 -0.10 3.49
N ILE A 130 27.79 1.00 4.07
CA ILE A 130 26.96 2.16 4.38
C ILE A 130 27.36 3.24 3.38
N PHE A 131 26.39 3.77 2.65
CA PHE A 131 26.61 4.82 1.66
C PHE A 131 26.47 6.20 2.29
N SER A 132 27.53 7.01 2.21
CA SER A 132 27.50 8.41 2.65
C SER A 132 26.94 9.33 1.57
N PRO A 133 26.61 10.60 1.88
CA PRO A 133 26.26 11.60 0.87
C PRO A 133 27.34 11.79 -0.20
N GLU A 134 28.62 11.72 0.16
CA GLU A 134 29.76 11.81 -0.75
C GLU A 134 29.81 10.63 -1.73
N ASP A 135 29.49 9.42 -1.26
CA ASP A 135 29.32 8.25 -2.15
C ASP A 135 28.20 8.50 -3.17
N GLY A 136 27.09 9.10 -2.73
CA GLY A 136 25.98 9.47 -3.60
C GLY A 136 26.38 10.48 -4.68
N GLN A 137 27.21 11.47 -4.35
CA GLN A 137 27.74 12.44 -5.32
C GLN A 137 28.75 11.80 -6.30
N ARG A 138 29.60 10.90 -5.80
CA ARG A 138 30.67 10.28 -6.58
C ARG A 138 30.17 9.17 -7.51
N MET A 139 29.32 8.28 -7.00
CA MET A 139 28.85 7.09 -7.73
C MET A 139 27.54 7.36 -8.48
N GLY A 140 26.77 8.36 -8.04
CA GLY A 140 25.38 8.53 -8.43
C GLY A 140 24.47 7.44 -7.84
N LEU A 141 23.16 7.70 -7.82
CA LEU A 141 22.17 6.75 -7.28
C LEU A 141 22.21 5.40 -8.00
N VAL A 142 22.32 5.41 -9.33
CA VAL A 142 22.36 4.18 -10.13
C VAL A 142 23.65 3.40 -9.89
N GLY A 143 24.81 4.07 -9.79
CA GLY A 143 26.09 3.42 -9.54
C GLY A 143 26.16 2.73 -8.16
N MET A 144 25.59 3.36 -7.12
CA MET A 144 25.46 2.70 -5.81
C MET A 144 24.66 1.41 -5.89
N ILE A 145 23.52 1.42 -6.60
CA ILE A 145 22.68 0.23 -6.75
C ILE A 145 23.35 -0.85 -7.60
N GLN A 146 24.01 -0.48 -8.70
CA GLN A 146 24.75 -1.45 -9.53
C GLN A 146 25.81 -2.16 -8.70
N TRP A 147 26.58 -1.41 -7.91
CA TRP A 147 27.55 -1.99 -7.00
C TRP A 147 26.90 -2.93 -5.96
N MET A 148 25.76 -2.53 -5.37
CA MET A 148 25.02 -3.43 -4.46
C MET A 148 24.58 -4.73 -5.13
N VAL A 149 24.10 -4.66 -6.37
CA VAL A 149 23.68 -5.84 -7.14
C VAL A 149 24.86 -6.75 -7.44
N GLU A 150 26.00 -6.19 -7.87
CA GLU A 150 27.23 -6.93 -8.13
C GLU A 150 27.72 -7.69 -6.88
N GLN A 151 27.67 -7.06 -5.70
CA GLN A 151 28.06 -7.71 -4.44
C GLN A 151 27.09 -8.84 -4.01
N CYS A 152 25.87 -8.84 -4.54
CA CYS A 152 24.81 -9.79 -4.22
C CYS A 152 24.54 -10.80 -5.34
N ASP A 153 25.29 -10.75 -6.45
CA ASP A 153 25.07 -11.66 -7.58
C ASP A 153 25.72 -13.03 -7.34
N ILE A 154 25.17 -13.75 -6.36
CA ILE A 154 25.59 -15.09 -5.94
C ILE A 154 24.44 -16.10 -6.05
N ASP A 155 24.78 -17.35 -6.34
CA ASP A 155 23.84 -18.47 -6.31
C ASP A 155 23.62 -18.93 -4.87
N LEU A 156 22.39 -18.78 -4.36
CA LEU A 156 22.01 -19.25 -3.03
C LEU A 156 21.61 -20.73 -3.02
N SER A 157 21.40 -21.35 -4.18
CA SER A 157 20.99 -22.76 -4.27
C SER A 157 22.02 -23.72 -3.65
N GLN A 158 23.29 -23.29 -3.55
CA GLN A 158 24.36 -24.03 -2.86
C GLN A 158 24.11 -24.24 -1.36
N TYR A 159 23.27 -23.41 -0.73
CA TYR A 159 22.90 -23.54 0.68
C TYR A 159 21.64 -24.40 0.90
N SER A 160 21.00 -24.86 -0.18
CA SER A 160 19.82 -25.73 -0.08
C SER A 160 20.17 -27.06 0.58
N PRO A 161 19.29 -27.61 1.43
CA PRO A 161 19.44 -28.98 1.89
C PRO A 161 19.42 -29.96 0.70
N THR A 162 20.17 -31.05 0.82
CA THR A 162 20.26 -32.12 -0.19
C THR A 162 19.40 -33.34 0.13
N ALA A 163 18.70 -33.32 1.27
CA ALA A 163 17.80 -34.37 1.75
C ALA A 163 16.60 -33.73 2.47
N LEU A 164 15.52 -34.51 2.70
CA LEU A 164 14.29 -34.01 3.34
C LEU A 164 14.33 -33.98 4.87
N ALA A 165 15.30 -34.62 5.51
CA ALA A 165 15.39 -34.66 6.99
C ALA A 165 15.32 -33.27 7.66
N PRO A 166 16.02 -32.21 7.16
CA PRO A 166 15.91 -30.86 7.71
C PRO A 166 14.52 -30.22 7.63
N LEU A 167 13.63 -30.75 6.79
CA LEU A 167 12.23 -30.30 6.71
C LEU A 167 11.30 -31.11 7.63
N ARG A 168 11.70 -32.29 8.11
CA ARG A 168 10.80 -33.19 8.86
C ARG A 168 11.10 -33.24 10.35
N GLU A 169 12.35 -32.99 10.73
CA GLU A 169 12.84 -33.16 12.09
C GLU A 169 12.86 -31.83 12.87
N GLY A 170 12.87 -31.91 14.21
CA GLY A 170 12.94 -30.74 15.09
C GLY A 170 11.67 -29.87 15.17
N PRO A 171 11.67 -28.78 15.95
CA PRO A 171 10.59 -27.80 15.99
C PRO A 171 10.34 -27.13 14.63
N ILE A 172 9.09 -26.78 14.32
CA ILE A 172 8.76 -26.21 13.00
C ILE A 172 9.46 -24.89 12.69
N ALA A 173 9.71 -24.06 13.71
CA ALA A 173 10.43 -22.80 13.55
C ALA A 173 11.86 -23.01 13.00
N ASP A 174 12.53 -24.10 13.41
CA ASP A 174 13.89 -24.43 12.98
C ASP A 174 13.91 -24.93 11.52
N ARG A 175 12.77 -25.43 11.03
CA ARG A 175 12.59 -25.91 9.66
C ARG A 175 12.37 -24.78 8.66
N HIS A 176 12.05 -23.56 9.11
CA HIS A 176 11.77 -22.43 8.24
C HIS A 176 12.98 -22.06 7.36
N ARG A 177 14.20 -22.08 7.92
CA ARG A 177 15.42 -21.73 7.18
C ARG A 177 15.76 -22.75 6.08
N PRO A 178 15.87 -24.06 6.35
CA PRO A 178 16.11 -25.05 5.30
C PRO A 178 14.96 -25.12 4.28
N LEU A 179 13.71 -24.90 4.70
CA LEU A 179 12.58 -24.77 3.76
C LEU A 179 12.77 -23.59 2.80
N ALA A 180 13.12 -22.41 3.32
CA ALA A 180 13.36 -21.23 2.48
C ALA A 180 14.46 -21.46 1.44
N GLN A 181 15.55 -22.13 1.82
CA GLN A 181 16.67 -22.43 0.91
C GLN A 181 16.31 -23.51 -0.11
N LEU A 182 15.53 -24.52 0.29
CA LEU A 182 15.00 -25.52 -0.64
C LEU A 182 14.06 -24.87 -1.67
N ILE A 183 13.19 -23.96 -1.24
CA ILE A 183 12.33 -23.21 -2.16
C ILE A 183 13.17 -22.43 -3.17
N THR A 184 14.29 -21.81 -2.77
CA THR A 184 15.20 -21.13 -3.70
C THR A 184 15.77 -22.09 -4.74
N ALA A 185 16.22 -23.28 -4.34
CA ALA A 185 16.74 -24.27 -5.27
C ALA A 185 15.65 -24.85 -6.20
N LEU A 186 14.42 -25.04 -5.72
CA LEU A 186 13.29 -25.46 -6.54
C LEU A 186 12.90 -24.38 -7.56
N GLU A 187 12.81 -23.12 -7.12
CA GLU A 187 12.44 -21.98 -7.97
C GLU A 187 13.48 -21.66 -9.06
N ASN A 188 14.75 -22.03 -8.82
CA ASN A 188 15.86 -21.85 -9.75
C ASN A 188 16.18 -23.11 -10.58
N ASP A 189 15.40 -24.19 -10.44
CA ASP A 189 15.65 -25.49 -11.09
C ASP A 189 17.07 -26.04 -10.81
N LYS A 190 17.52 -25.89 -9.56
CA LYS A 190 18.83 -26.35 -9.06
C LYS A 190 18.73 -27.49 -8.04
N ALA A 191 17.53 -27.80 -7.55
CA ALA A 191 17.31 -28.98 -6.72
C ALA A 191 17.54 -30.26 -7.55
N SER A 192 18.18 -31.28 -6.97
CA SER A 192 18.43 -32.51 -7.71
C SER A 192 17.09 -33.19 -8.11
N PRO A 193 17.00 -33.81 -9.31
CA PRO A 193 15.77 -34.49 -9.74
C PRO A 193 15.33 -35.59 -8.76
N ALA A 194 16.29 -36.28 -8.13
CA ALA A 194 16.01 -37.29 -7.12
C ALA A 194 15.35 -36.70 -5.87
N LEU A 195 15.89 -35.60 -5.34
CA LEU A 195 15.31 -34.90 -4.18
C LEU A 195 13.92 -34.34 -4.50
N ARG A 196 13.74 -33.77 -5.70
CA ARG A 196 12.42 -33.28 -6.15
C ARG A 196 11.40 -34.40 -6.23
N ALA A 197 11.77 -35.55 -6.79
CA ALA A 197 10.89 -36.73 -6.85
C ALA A 197 10.55 -37.25 -5.43
N GLU A 198 11.54 -37.32 -4.54
CA GLU A 198 11.34 -37.70 -3.14
C GLU A 198 10.39 -36.72 -2.43
N LEU A 199 10.54 -35.42 -2.67
CA LEU A 199 9.69 -34.37 -2.11
C LEU A 199 8.24 -34.54 -2.55
N LEU A 200 8.01 -34.71 -3.86
CA LEU A 200 6.66 -34.87 -4.41
C LEU A 200 5.99 -36.14 -3.89
N ALA A 201 6.72 -37.27 -3.88
CA ALA A 201 6.23 -38.52 -3.32
C ALA A 201 5.93 -38.42 -1.81
N ALA A 202 6.72 -37.65 -1.07
CA ALA A 202 6.50 -37.42 0.35
C ALA A 202 5.32 -36.50 0.66
N ALA A 203 5.03 -35.55 -0.24
CA ALA A 203 3.90 -34.65 -0.11
C ALA A 203 2.58 -35.34 -0.47
N GLU A 204 2.65 -36.36 -1.34
CA GLU A 204 1.49 -37.15 -1.77
C GLU A 204 0.81 -37.81 -0.56
N GLY A 205 -0.51 -37.58 -0.43
CA GLY A 205 -1.31 -38.14 0.66
C GLY A 205 -1.18 -37.46 2.02
N LEU A 206 -0.35 -36.41 2.17
CA LEU A 206 -0.35 -35.61 3.41
C LEU A 206 -1.67 -34.83 3.54
N PRO A 207 -2.40 -34.95 4.66
CA PRO A 207 -3.70 -34.29 4.88
C PRO A 207 -3.52 -32.83 5.30
N VAL A 208 -2.78 -32.05 4.49
CA VAL A 208 -2.52 -30.62 4.70
C VAL A 208 -3.27 -29.84 3.63
N PRO A 209 -4.30 -29.07 4.00
CA PRO A 209 -5.07 -28.29 3.03
C PRO A 209 -4.27 -27.13 2.45
N THR A 210 -4.59 -26.84 1.21
CA THR A 210 -4.06 -25.73 0.43
C THR A 210 -5.20 -24.79 0.06
N LEU A 211 -5.17 -23.57 0.57
CA LEU A 211 -6.12 -22.51 0.26
C LEU A 211 -5.54 -21.58 -0.82
N GLY A 212 -6.13 -21.58 -2.01
CA GLY A 212 -5.82 -20.62 -3.06
C GLY A 212 -6.67 -19.36 -2.96
N ILE A 213 -6.03 -18.21 -2.83
CA ILE A 213 -6.66 -16.89 -2.80
C ILE A 213 -6.27 -16.15 -4.08
N THR A 214 -7.23 -15.98 -4.98
CA THR A 214 -7.05 -15.26 -6.25
C THR A 214 -8.06 -14.14 -6.39
N GLY A 215 -7.88 -13.27 -7.37
CA GLY A 215 -8.71 -12.07 -7.48
C GLY A 215 -8.06 -10.93 -8.24
N THR A 216 -8.88 -9.94 -8.59
CA THR A 216 -8.45 -8.80 -9.40
C THR A 216 -7.38 -7.96 -8.68
N GLY A 217 -6.52 -7.33 -9.48
CA GLY A 217 -5.47 -6.44 -8.98
C GLY A 217 -6.02 -5.34 -8.07
N GLY A 218 -5.50 -5.25 -6.85
CA GLY A 218 -5.93 -4.24 -5.88
C GLY A 218 -7.27 -4.52 -5.20
N ALA A 219 -7.89 -5.69 -5.35
CA ALA A 219 -9.10 -6.06 -4.61
C ALA A 219 -8.88 -6.14 -3.09
N GLY A 220 -7.63 -6.26 -2.64
CA GLY A 220 -7.24 -6.35 -1.24
C GLY A 220 -7.04 -7.80 -0.77
N LYS A 221 -6.51 -8.66 -1.65
CA LYS A 221 -6.18 -10.06 -1.36
C LYS A 221 -5.23 -10.19 -0.17
N SER A 222 -4.03 -9.61 -0.24
CA SER A 222 -3.05 -9.68 0.83
C SER A 222 -3.55 -9.10 2.15
N SER A 223 -4.36 -8.03 2.13
CA SER A 223 -5.02 -7.53 3.35
C SER A 223 -6.06 -8.51 3.91
N LEU A 224 -6.85 -9.17 3.06
CA LEU A 224 -7.80 -10.17 3.49
C LEU A 224 -7.10 -11.44 4.00
N THR A 225 -6.03 -11.88 3.33
CA THR A 225 -5.16 -12.98 3.76
C THR A 225 -4.61 -12.72 5.17
N ASP A 226 -4.06 -11.53 5.41
CA ASP A 226 -3.56 -11.13 6.74
C ASP A 226 -4.66 -11.19 7.81
N GLU A 227 -5.83 -10.64 7.49
CA GLU A 227 -6.97 -10.63 8.39
C GLU A 227 -7.49 -12.06 8.65
N LEU A 228 -7.50 -12.96 7.67
CA LEU A 228 -7.86 -14.37 7.85
C LEU A 228 -6.85 -15.13 8.71
N ILE A 229 -5.54 -14.94 8.48
CA ILE A 229 -4.47 -15.49 9.33
C ILE A 229 -4.69 -15.01 10.76
N ARG A 230 -5.00 -13.72 10.96
CA ARG A 230 -5.32 -13.19 12.28
C ARG A 230 -6.51 -13.90 12.93
N ARG A 231 -7.60 -14.17 12.19
CA ARG A 231 -8.75 -14.94 12.74
C ARG A 231 -8.32 -16.35 13.11
N ILE A 232 -7.59 -17.06 12.25
CA ILE A 232 -7.09 -18.41 12.53
C ILE A 232 -6.27 -18.42 13.83
N ARG A 233 -5.30 -17.50 13.95
CA ARG A 233 -4.42 -17.42 15.13
C ARG A 233 -5.19 -17.11 16.41
N LEU A 234 -6.14 -16.17 16.35
CA LEU A 234 -6.96 -15.83 17.52
C LEU A 234 -7.92 -16.97 17.90
N ASP A 235 -8.62 -17.52 16.93
CA ASP A 235 -9.66 -18.52 17.13
C ASP A 235 -9.11 -19.87 17.59
N GLN A 236 -7.91 -20.23 17.13
CA GLN A 236 -7.26 -21.51 17.40
C GLN A 236 -6.14 -21.38 18.44
N GLY A 237 -6.08 -20.27 19.18
CA GLY A 237 -5.13 -20.05 20.28
C GLY A 237 -3.64 -20.05 19.90
N ASP A 238 -3.34 -19.69 18.65
CA ASP A 238 -2.01 -19.70 18.01
C ASP A 238 -1.34 -21.09 17.97
N ALA A 239 -2.16 -22.14 17.90
CA ALA A 239 -1.69 -23.54 17.86
C ALA A 239 -1.25 -23.99 16.47
N LEU A 240 -1.83 -23.39 15.41
CA LEU A 240 -1.65 -23.84 14.03
C LEU A 240 -0.46 -23.16 13.37
N ASN A 241 0.26 -23.93 12.57
CA ASN A 241 1.37 -23.45 11.77
C ASN A 241 0.90 -23.23 10.34
N ILE A 242 1.14 -22.02 9.82
CA ILE A 242 0.61 -21.59 8.52
C ILE A 242 1.77 -21.23 7.60
N ALA A 243 1.79 -21.79 6.40
CA ALA A 243 2.69 -21.37 5.33
C ALA A 243 1.93 -20.45 4.37
N VAL A 244 2.52 -19.30 4.01
CA VAL A 244 1.94 -18.32 3.09
C VAL A 244 2.87 -18.14 1.90
N ILE A 245 2.38 -18.47 0.71
CA ILE A 245 3.09 -18.29 -0.55
C ILE A 245 2.38 -17.21 -1.34
N SER A 246 2.94 -16.01 -1.38
CA SER A 246 2.37 -14.89 -2.15
C SER A 246 3.11 -14.72 -3.47
N ILE A 247 2.39 -14.44 -4.55
CA ILE A 247 2.95 -14.34 -5.89
C ILE A 247 2.67 -12.97 -6.48
N ASP A 248 3.73 -12.24 -6.81
CA ASP A 248 3.65 -10.91 -7.42
C ASP A 248 4.16 -10.94 -8.87
N PRO A 249 3.61 -10.09 -9.77
CA PRO A 249 3.97 -10.12 -11.18
C PRO A 249 5.37 -9.56 -11.43
N SER A 250 6.16 -10.25 -12.27
CA SER A 250 7.47 -9.78 -12.72
C SER A 250 7.33 -8.69 -13.78
N ARG A 251 8.22 -7.68 -13.77
CA ARG A 251 8.26 -6.64 -14.81
C ARG A 251 8.94 -7.18 -16.07
N ARG A 252 8.17 -7.30 -17.16
CA ARG A 252 8.66 -7.76 -18.47
C ARG A 252 9.92 -7.04 -18.96
N LYS A 253 10.01 -5.73 -18.75
CA LYS A 253 11.11 -4.89 -19.27
C LYS A 253 12.42 -5.08 -18.48
N SER A 254 12.37 -5.02 -17.15
CA SER A 254 13.59 -5.09 -16.32
C SER A 254 13.95 -6.53 -15.92
N GLY A 255 12.97 -7.44 -15.87
CA GLY A 255 13.14 -8.79 -15.32
C GLY A 255 13.04 -8.86 -13.80
N GLY A 256 13.01 -7.72 -13.11
CA GLY A 256 12.84 -7.62 -11.66
C GLY A 256 11.38 -7.59 -11.23
N ALA A 257 11.12 -7.70 -9.93
CA ALA A 257 9.78 -7.70 -9.34
C ALA A 257 9.71 -6.81 -8.09
N LEU A 258 8.53 -6.29 -7.79
CA LEU A 258 8.24 -5.69 -6.49
C LEU A 258 7.32 -6.67 -5.79
N LEU A 259 7.87 -7.39 -4.82
CA LEU A 259 7.16 -8.35 -3.99
C LEU A 259 6.55 -7.57 -2.83
N GLY A 260 5.36 -7.06 -3.08
CA GLY A 260 4.65 -6.07 -2.29
C GLY A 260 3.61 -6.65 -1.35
N ASP A 261 3.29 -7.93 -1.42
CA ASP A 261 2.27 -8.52 -0.55
C ASP A 261 2.67 -8.53 0.94
N ARG A 262 3.94 -8.84 1.24
CA ARG A 262 4.44 -8.90 2.63
C ARG A 262 4.29 -7.57 3.39
N ILE A 263 4.31 -6.41 2.71
CA ILE A 263 4.12 -5.11 3.38
C ILE A 263 2.74 -4.98 4.05
N ARG A 264 1.76 -5.78 3.62
CA ARG A 264 0.39 -5.77 4.14
C ARG A 264 0.17 -6.76 5.29
N MET A 265 1.13 -7.65 5.53
CA MET A 265 0.99 -8.76 6.46
C MET A 265 1.48 -8.35 7.86
N ASN A 266 0.54 -8.09 8.77
CA ASN A 266 0.83 -7.72 10.16
C ASN A 266 0.68 -8.91 11.13
N ALA A 267 -0.14 -9.89 10.78
CA ALA A 267 -0.46 -11.07 11.59
C ALA A 267 0.49 -12.26 11.35
N ILE A 268 1.55 -12.08 10.56
CA ILE A 268 2.54 -13.14 10.28
C ILE A 268 3.77 -13.10 11.21
N ASN A 269 3.96 -12.00 11.94
CA ASN A 269 5.09 -11.84 12.85
C ASN A 269 4.95 -12.79 14.06
N PRO A 270 6.08 -13.16 14.71
CA PRO A 270 6.04 -13.96 15.94
C PRO A 270 5.13 -13.31 17.00
N TRP A 271 4.30 -14.10 17.67
CA TRP A 271 3.54 -13.60 18.83
C TRP A 271 4.19 -14.06 20.12
N ALA A 272 4.10 -13.20 21.14
CA ALA A 272 4.50 -13.54 22.49
C ALA A 272 3.35 -14.25 23.19
N LYS A 273 3.58 -15.49 23.65
CA LYS A 273 2.67 -16.21 24.54
C LYS A 273 3.47 -16.75 25.72
N GLU A 274 3.04 -16.46 26.94
CA GLU A 274 3.69 -16.94 28.18
C GLU A 274 5.20 -16.59 28.29
N GLY A 275 5.63 -15.48 27.67
CA GLY A 275 7.03 -15.03 27.69
C GLY A 275 7.92 -15.58 26.58
N GLU A 276 7.40 -16.43 25.68
CA GLU A 276 8.12 -16.98 24.54
C GLU A 276 7.63 -16.38 23.21
N LEU A 277 8.57 -15.98 22.34
CA LEU A 277 8.27 -15.61 20.96
C LEU A 277 8.10 -16.89 20.12
N ARG A 278 6.92 -17.05 19.51
CA ARG A 278 6.61 -18.22 18.68
C ARG A 278 6.39 -17.82 17.23
N SER A 279 7.22 -18.34 16.34
CA SER A 279 7.08 -18.17 14.89
C SER A 279 6.18 -19.25 14.31
N ARG A 280 4.87 -18.99 14.27
CA ARG A 280 3.85 -19.92 13.74
C ARG A 280 3.59 -19.76 12.24
N VAL A 281 3.96 -18.62 11.66
CA VAL A 281 3.69 -18.32 10.26
C VAL A 281 5.00 -18.22 9.50
N PHE A 282 5.11 -19.00 8.44
CA PHE A 282 6.15 -18.87 7.44
C PHE A 282 5.56 -18.17 6.23
N MET A 283 6.27 -17.21 5.65
CA MET A 283 5.85 -16.56 4.42
C MET A 283 7.01 -16.53 3.43
N ARG A 284 6.71 -16.77 2.16
CA ARG A 284 7.63 -16.64 1.03
C ARG A 284 6.94 -15.90 -0.11
N SER A 285 7.58 -14.86 -0.64
CA SER A 285 7.11 -14.14 -1.80
C SER A 285 7.82 -14.63 -3.06
N LEU A 286 7.05 -15.10 -4.04
CA LEU A 286 7.54 -15.54 -5.34
C LEU A 286 7.22 -14.49 -6.41
N ALA A 287 8.05 -14.46 -7.44
CA ALA A 287 7.75 -13.71 -8.65
C ALA A 287 7.15 -14.65 -9.69
N THR A 288 6.24 -14.17 -10.55
CA THR A 288 5.70 -15.02 -11.64
C THR A 288 6.78 -15.53 -12.59
N ARG A 289 7.88 -14.77 -12.76
CA ARG A 289 9.05 -14.99 -13.66
C ARG A 289 8.73 -15.17 -15.14
N GLU A 290 7.47 -15.35 -15.50
CA GLU A 290 6.96 -15.43 -16.86
C GLU A 290 5.95 -14.33 -17.17
N ALA A 291 5.87 -13.98 -18.45
CA ALA A 291 4.91 -13.00 -18.95
C ALA A 291 3.54 -13.67 -19.16
N GLY A 292 2.52 -13.22 -18.44
CA GLY A 292 1.13 -13.66 -18.66
C GLY A 292 0.69 -14.88 -17.86
N SER A 293 1.54 -15.41 -16.97
CA SER A 293 1.13 -16.35 -15.91
C SER A 293 0.88 -15.58 -14.61
N GLU A 294 -0.16 -15.96 -13.89
CA GLU A 294 -0.48 -15.45 -12.55
C GLU A 294 0.19 -16.23 -11.41
N ILE A 295 0.77 -17.40 -11.71
CA ILE A 295 1.48 -18.29 -10.78
C ILE A 295 2.95 -18.51 -11.19
N SER A 296 3.80 -18.91 -10.25
CA SER A 296 5.17 -19.37 -10.53
C SER A 296 5.16 -20.84 -10.98
N GLN A 297 6.01 -21.21 -11.93
CA GLN A 297 6.14 -22.60 -12.39
C GLN A 297 6.56 -23.57 -11.28
N ALA A 298 7.28 -23.06 -10.27
CA ALA A 298 7.71 -23.86 -9.12
C ALA A 298 6.62 -23.99 -8.04
N LEU A 299 5.43 -23.39 -8.23
CA LEU A 299 4.37 -23.38 -7.21
C LEU A 299 4.01 -24.79 -6.70
N PRO A 300 3.83 -25.82 -7.56
CA PRO A 300 3.53 -27.17 -7.07
C PRO A 300 4.61 -27.73 -6.14
N ASP A 301 5.88 -27.53 -6.50
CA ASP A 301 7.02 -27.99 -5.70
C ASP A 301 7.12 -27.23 -4.37
N VAL A 302 6.82 -25.92 -4.38
CA VAL A 302 6.82 -25.09 -3.18
C VAL A 302 5.69 -25.48 -2.23
N ILE A 303 4.49 -25.76 -2.75
CA ILE A 303 3.38 -26.29 -1.94
C ILE A 303 3.78 -27.63 -1.32
N ALA A 304 4.36 -28.54 -2.10
CA ALA A 304 4.85 -29.83 -1.62
C ALA A 304 5.90 -29.67 -0.50
N ALA A 305 6.86 -28.75 -0.66
CA ALA A 305 7.86 -28.43 0.35
C ALA A 305 7.23 -27.97 1.67
N CYS A 306 6.23 -27.09 1.62
CA CYS A 306 5.49 -26.65 2.79
C CYS A 306 4.68 -27.80 3.44
N LYS A 307 4.04 -28.67 2.66
CA LYS A 307 3.33 -29.83 3.21
C LYS A 307 4.29 -30.77 3.95
N VAL A 308 5.44 -31.10 3.33
CA VAL A 308 6.48 -31.94 3.94
C VAL A 308 7.11 -31.30 5.17
N ALA A 309 7.19 -29.97 5.22
CA ALA A 309 7.69 -29.24 6.39
C ALA A 309 6.79 -29.37 7.64
N GLY A 310 5.56 -29.86 7.47
CA GLY A 310 4.63 -30.14 8.56
C GLY A 310 3.74 -28.96 8.96
N PHE A 311 3.46 -28.04 8.03
CA PHE A 311 2.46 -26.99 8.25
C PHE A 311 1.04 -27.56 8.31
N ASP A 312 0.17 -26.92 9.08
CA ASP A 312 -1.24 -27.32 9.25
C ASP A 312 -2.14 -26.74 8.14
N LEU A 313 -1.68 -25.68 7.48
CA LEU A 313 -2.35 -24.99 6.38
C LEU A 313 -1.33 -24.33 5.46
N VAL A 314 -1.49 -24.49 4.14
CA VAL A 314 -0.77 -23.72 3.12
C VAL A 314 -1.74 -22.73 2.47
N ILE A 315 -1.42 -21.44 2.50
CA ILE A 315 -2.18 -20.39 1.82
C ILE A 315 -1.36 -19.92 0.63
N VAL A 316 -1.97 -19.89 -0.54
CA VAL A 316 -1.34 -19.39 -1.78
C VAL A 316 -2.11 -18.17 -2.26
N GLU A 317 -1.46 -17.02 -2.33
CA GLU A 317 -2.01 -15.82 -2.91
C GLU A 317 -1.43 -15.60 -4.32
N THR A 318 -2.30 -15.47 -5.33
CA THR A 318 -1.87 -15.19 -6.70
C THR A 318 -1.64 -13.71 -6.96
N SER A 319 -1.00 -13.39 -8.08
CA SER A 319 -0.93 -12.01 -8.55
C SER A 319 -2.32 -11.47 -8.96
N GLY A 320 -2.42 -10.18 -9.31
CA GLY A 320 -3.69 -9.62 -9.80
C GLY A 320 -4.10 -10.27 -11.12
N ILE A 321 -5.24 -10.98 -11.13
CA ILE A 321 -5.73 -11.71 -12.31
C ILE A 321 -6.75 -10.90 -13.13
N GLY A 322 -6.86 -11.25 -14.41
CA GLY A 322 -7.92 -10.84 -15.32
C GLY A 322 -9.21 -11.67 -15.15
N GLN A 323 -10.16 -11.51 -16.07
CA GLN A 323 -11.47 -12.17 -15.99
C GLN A 323 -11.43 -13.65 -16.39
N GLY A 324 -10.56 -14.05 -17.33
CA GLY A 324 -10.46 -15.43 -17.85
C GLY A 324 -9.32 -16.26 -17.25
N ASP A 325 -8.78 -15.81 -16.11
CA ASP A 325 -7.61 -16.43 -15.48
C ASP A 325 -8.07 -17.27 -14.28
N ALA A 326 -7.66 -18.53 -14.22
CA ALA A 326 -8.04 -19.48 -13.16
C ALA A 326 -6.93 -20.49 -12.84
N ALA A 327 -5.65 -20.17 -13.12
CA ALA A 327 -4.55 -21.15 -13.06
C ALA A 327 -4.27 -21.70 -11.65
N ILE A 328 -4.79 -21.08 -10.59
CA ILE A 328 -4.59 -21.57 -9.21
C ILE A 328 -5.41 -22.82 -8.89
N VAL A 329 -6.55 -23.02 -9.57
CA VAL A 329 -7.53 -24.08 -9.27
C VAL A 329 -6.92 -25.49 -9.21
N PRO A 330 -6.12 -25.95 -10.20
CA PRO A 330 -5.56 -27.31 -10.16
C PRO A 330 -4.49 -27.53 -9.08
N HIS A 331 -4.06 -26.48 -8.36
CA HIS A 331 -2.97 -26.55 -7.39
C HIS A 331 -3.44 -26.48 -5.94
N VAL A 332 -4.73 -26.27 -5.68
CA VAL A 332 -5.27 -26.01 -4.34
C VAL A 332 -6.48 -26.88 -4.02
N ASP A 333 -6.68 -27.16 -2.74
CA ASP A 333 -7.79 -27.97 -2.24
C ASP A 333 -9.07 -27.14 -2.09
N VAL A 334 -8.92 -25.85 -1.74
CA VAL A 334 -10.00 -24.87 -1.60
C VAL A 334 -9.59 -23.59 -2.31
N SER A 335 -10.51 -23.01 -3.09
CA SER A 335 -10.27 -21.79 -3.85
C SER A 335 -11.19 -20.65 -3.40
N MET A 336 -10.64 -19.44 -3.34
CA MET A 336 -11.35 -18.23 -2.97
C MET A 336 -11.09 -17.12 -3.97
N TYR A 337 -12.16 -16.55 -4.51
CA TYR A 337 -12.10 -15.40 -5.39
C TYR A 337 -12.40 -14.11 -4.64
N VAL A 338 -11.47 -13.16 -4.70
CA VAL A 338 -11.58 -11.85 -4.07
C VAL A 338 -11.84 -10.79 -5.13
N MET A 339 -12.91 -10.03 -4.97
CA MET A 339 -13.30 -8.97 -5.90
C MET A 339 -13.78 -7.72 -5.16
N THR A 340 -13.93 -6.61 -5.88
CA THR A 340 -14.55 -5.37 -5.37
C THR A 340 -15.98 -5.22 -5.87
N PRO A 341 -16.82 -4.38 -5.24
CA PRO A 341 -18.14 -4.03 -5.76
C PRO A 341 -18.12 -3.46 -7.20
N GLU A 342 -17.01 -2.85 -7.61
CA GLU A 342 -16.86 -2.30 -8.96
C GLU A 342 -16.43 -3.35 -10.00
N PHE A 343 -17.39 -4.09 -10.57
CA PHE A 343 -17.14 -5.03 -11.67
C PHE A 343 -17.84 -4.64 -12.99
N GLY A 344 -18.47 -3.46 -13.04
CA GLY A 344 -19.22 -2.99 -14.19
C GLY A 344 -20.68 -3.48 -14.18
N ALA A 345 -21.20 -3.89 -15.32
CA ALA A 345 -22.56 -4.41 -15.43
C ALA A 345 -22.65 -5.85 -14.90
N ALA A 346 -23.82 -6.27 -14.41
CA ALA A 346 -24.04 -7.64 -13.93
C ALA A 346 -23.71 -8.73 -14.98
N SER A 347 -23.88 -8.44 -16.27
CA SER A 347 -23.50 -9.35 -17.37
C SER A 347 -21.99 -9.58 -17.50
N GLN A 348 -21.14 -8.78 -16.84
CA GLN A 348 -19.71 -9.06 -16.78
C GLN A 348 -19.38 -10.25 -15.87
N LEU A 349 -20.25 -10.57 -14.92
CA LEU A 349 -20.04 -11.72 -14.02
C LEU A 349 -20.07 -13.03 -14.80
N GLU A 350 -20.83 -13.12 -15.88
CA GLU A 350 -20.87 -14.29 -16.78
C GLU A 350 -19.56 -14.54 -17.52
N LYS A 351 -18.59 -13.61 -17.46
CA LYS A 351 -17.28 -13.71 -18.12
C LYS A 351 -16.13 -13.97 -17.16
N ILE A 352 -16.41 -14.06 -15.86
CA ILE A 352 -15.38 -14.28 -14.85
C ILE A 352 -15.30 -15.78 -14.59
N ASP A 353 -14.33 -16.44 -15.21
CA ASP A 353 -14.13 -17.89 -15.12
C ASP A 353 -13.99 -18.34 -13.66
N MET A 354 -13.34 -17.53 -12.83
CA MET A 354 -13.13 -17.87 -11.43
C MET A 354 -14.45 -18.00 -10.62
N LEU A 355 -15.58 -17.44 -11.08
CA LEU A 355 -16.89 -17.64 -10.42
C LEU A 355 -17.42 -19.07 -10.58
N ASP A 356 -17.01 -19.78 -11.65
CA ASP A 356 -17.35 -21.18 -11.86
C ASP A 356 -16.59 -22.10 -10.89
N PHE A 357 -15.33 -21.78 -10.62
CA PHE A 357 -14.43 -22.66 -9.88
C PHE A 357 -14.31 -22.33 -8.38
N ALA A 358 -14.45 -21.07 -7.97
CA ALA A 358 -14.17 -20.64 -6.60
C ALA A 358 -15.14 -21.26 -5.58
N ASP A 359 -14.64 -21.97 -4.55
CA ASP A 359 -15.47 -22.47 -3.43
C ASP A 359 -16.07 -21.33 -2.60
N PHE A 360 -15.34 -20.23 -2.47
CA PHE A 360 -15.75 -19.04 -1.72
C PHE A 360 -15.55 -17.77 -2.55
N ILE A 361 -16.45 -16.81 -2.41
CA ILE A 361 -16.28 -15.47 -2.97
C ILE A 361 -16.25 -14.44 -1.84
N ALA A 362 -15.22 -13.60 -1.85
CA ALA A 362 -15.09 -12.44 -0.97
C ALA A 362 -15.24 -11.15 -1.80
N ILE A 363 -16.36 -10.46 -1.64
CA ILE A 363 -16.56 -9.10 -2.16
C ILE A 363 -15.97 -8.15 -1.13
N ASN A 364 -14.67 -7.88 -1.25
CA ASN A 364 -13.92 -7.03 -0.35
C ASN A 364 -14.14 -5.54 -0.65
N LYS A 365 -13.75 -4.66 0.28
CA LYS A 365 -14.05 -3.22 0.24
C LYS A 365 -15.56 -2.97 0.22
N PHE A 366 -16.28 -3.70 1.07
CA PHE A 366 -17.73 -3.61 1.19
C PHE A 366 -18.23 -2.24 1.69
N ASP A 367 -17.33 -1.35 2.10
CA ASP A 367 -17.59 0.07 2.37
C ASP A 367 -17.89 0.90 1.10
N ARG A 368 -17.62 0.35 -0.08
CA ARG A 368 -17.85 1.06 -1.35
C ARG A 368 -19.31 1.04 -1.78
N LYS A 369 -19.66 2.04 -2.60
CA LYS A 369 -21.03 2.22 -3.11
C LYS A 369 -21.42 1.02 -3.99
N GLY A 370 -22.65 0.53 -3.82
CA GLY A 370 -23.18 -0.59 -4.61
C GLY A 370 -22.77 -1.97 -4.10
N ALA A 371 -22.09 -2.07 -2.94
CA ALA A 371 -21.67 -3.34 -2.37
C ALA A 371 -22.82 -4.33 -2.11
N GLN A 372 -24.00 -3.86 -1.69
CA GLN A 372 -25.16 -4.72 -1.49
C GLN A 372 -25.74 -5.26 -2.80
N ASP A 373 -25.81 -4.42 -3.85
CA ASP A 373 -26.21 -4.87 -5.18
C ASP A 373 -25.20 -5.88 -5.74
N ALA A 374 -23.91 -5.60 -5.56
CA ALA A 374 -22.82 -6.50 -5.91
C ALA A 374 -22.98 -7.87 -5.23
N LEU A 375 -23.25 -7.90 -3.93
CA LEU A 375 -23.50 -9.15 -3.19
C LEU A 375 -24.64 -9.95 -3.79
N ARG A 376 -25.78 -9.30 -4.05
CA ARG A 376 -26.94 -9.95 -4.66
C ARG A 376 -26.61 -10.53 -6.04
N ASP A 377 -25.97 -9.74 -6.89
CA ASP A 377 -25.73 -10.10 -8.28
C ASP A 377 -24.69 -11.24 -8.39
N VAL A 378 -23.63 -11.18 -7.59
CA VAL A 378 -22.60 -12.22 -7.49
C VAL A 378 -23.16 -13.51 -6.87
N ALA A 379 -23.98 -13.41 -5.81
CA ALA A 379 -24.62 -14.58 -5.22
C ALA A 379 -25.57 -15.29 -6.20
N LYS A 380 -26.36 -14.53 -6.96
CA LYS A 380 -27.18 -15.08 -8.04
C LYS A 380 -26.35 -15.68 -9.16
N GLN A 381 -25.19 -15.11 -9.49
CA GLN A 381 -24.31 -15.69 -10.51
C GLN A 381 -23.70 -17.01 -10.02
N TYR A 382 -23.15 -17.02 -8.80
CA TYR A 382 -22.62 -18.24 -8.18
C TYR A 382 -23.65 -19.37 -8.15
N GLN A 383 -24.89 -19.06 -7.77
CA GLN A 383 -26.00 -20.01 -7.77
C GLN A 383 -26.26 -20.58 -9.17
N ARG A 384 -26.28 -19.71 -10.19
CA ARG A 384 -26.51 -20.08 -11.60
C ARG A 384 -25.41 -20.99 -12.13
N ASN A 385 -24.15 -20.64 -11.89
CA ASN A 385 -22.99 -21.39 -12.34
C ASN A 385 -22.95 -22.84 -11.78
N ARG A 386 -23.59 -23.06 -10.62
CA ARG A 386 -23.68 -24.38 -9.97
C ARG A 386 -25.06 -25.02 -10.03
N GLU A 387 -26.00 -24.41 -10.76
CA GLU A 387 -27.37 -24.88 -10.91
C GLU A 387 -28.10 -25.15 -9.56
N LEU A 388 -27.77 -24.39 -8.52
CA LEU A 388 -28.31 -24.56 -7.15
C LEU A 388 -29.68 -23.90 -6.98
N TRP A 389 -30.62 -24.19 -7.88
CA TRP A 389 -31.94 -23.55 -7.95
C TRP A 389 -32.83 -23.81 -6.74
N ASN A 390 -32.54 -24.88 -5.98
CA ASN A 390 -33.27 -25.26 -4.76
C ASN A 390 -32.75 -24.57 -3.49
N GLN A 391 -31.65 -23.82 -3.58
CA GLN A 391 -31.07 -23.07 -2.46
C GLN A 391 -31.30 -21.58 -2.66
N ARG A 392 -31.32 -20.79 -1.59
CA ARG A 392 -31.48 -19.33 -1.73
C ARG A 392 -30.14 -18.67 -2.08
N PRO A 393 -30.11 -17.58 -2.88
CA PRO A 393 -28.87 -16.85 -3.16
C PRO A 393 -28.12 -16.42 -1.88
N GLU A 394 -28.83 -16.09 -0.81
CA GLU A 394 -28.27 -15.69 0.50
C GLU A 394 -27.52 -16.82 1.24
N GLU A 395 -27.72 -18.07 0.81
CA GLU A 395 -27.05 -19.26 1.36
C GLU A 395 -25.75 -19.58 0.61
N MET A 396 -25.52 -18.96 -0.55
CA MET A 396 -24.30 -19.16 -1.33
C MET A 396 -23.07 -18.67 -0.53
N PRO A 397 -21.89 -19.28 -0.71
CA PRO A 397 -20.65 -18.91 -0.03
C PRO A 397 -20.04 -17.60 -0.60
N VAL A 398 -20.86 -16.56 -0.68
CA VAL A 398 -20.49 -15.22 -1.12
C VAL A 398 -20.60 -14.27 0.08
N PHE A 399 -19.49 -13.63 0.42
CA PHE A 399 -19.36 -12.81 1.62
C PHE A 399 -18.93 -11.39 1.28
N GLY A 400 -19.55 -10.41 1.93
CA GLY A 400 -19.11 -9.01 1.88
C GLY A 400 -18.08 -8.73 2.96
N THR A 401 -16.85 -8.38 2.60
CA THR A 401 -15.75 -8.21 3.57
C THR A 401 -15.17 -6.80 3.54
N GLN A 402 -14.65 -6.35 4.68
CA GLN A 402 -13.89 -5.11 4.76
C GLN A 402 -12.55 -5.34 5.48
N ALA A 403 -11.56 -5.84 4.76
CA ALA A 403 -10.23 -6.14 5.34
C ALA A 403 -9.46 -4.90 5.86
N SER A 404 -9.85 -3.69 5.44
CA SER A 404 -9.28 -2.44 5.98
C SER A 404 -9.81 -2.09 7.38
N ARG A 405 -10.84 -2.79 7.86
CA ARG A 405 -11.48 -2.56 9.14
C ARG A 405 -11.06 -3.64 10.14
N PHE A 406 -10.44 -3.19 11.22
CA PHE A 406 -10.09 -4.07 12.33
C PHE A 406 -11.32 -4.74 12.92
N ASN A 407 -11.23 -6.06 13.15
CA ASN A 407 -12.31 -6.90 13.67
C ASN A 407 -13.62 -6.77 12.87
N ASP A 408 -13.53 -6.71 11.55
CA ASP A 408 -14.70 -6.76 10.68
C ASP A 408 -15.49 -8.08 10.86
N ASP A 409 -16.81 -7.96 11.03
CA ASP A 409 -17.75 -9.07 11.19
C ASP A 409 -17.96 -9.84 9.88
N GLY A 410 -17.92 -9.15 8.74
CA GLY A 410 -17.94 -9.78 7.41
C GLY A 410 -16.75 -10.72 7.17
N VAL A 411 -15.53 -10.30 7.52
CA VAL A 411 -14.33 -11.16 7.44
C VAL A 411 -14.43 -12.35 8.40
N THR A 412 -14.95 -12.13 9.61
CA THR A 412 -15.14 -13.22 10.59
C THR A 412 -16.17 -14.25 10.09
N ALA A 413 -17.26 -13.80 9.47
CA ALA A 413 -18.24 -14.70 8.86
C ALA A 413 -17.66 -15.51 7.69
N LEU A 414 -16.83 -14.88 6.83
CA LEU A 414 -16.10 -15.59 5.78
C LEU A 414 -15.17 -16.66 6.36
N TYR A 415 -14.41 -16.31 7.40
CA TYR A 415 -13.54 -17.26 8.11
C TYR A 415 -14.34 -18.46 8.67
N GLN A 416 -15.47 -18.21 9.32
CA GLN A 416 -16.33 -19.25 9.89
C GLN A 416 -16.98 -20.13 8.82
N GLY A 417 -17.27 -19.59 7.63
CA GLY A 417 -17.69 -20.38 6.47
C GLY A 417 -16.56 -21.26 5.91
N LEU A 418 -15.33 -20.73 5.90
CA LEU A 418 -14.14 -21.40 5.35
C LEU A 418 -13.61 -22.53 6.24
N LEU A 419 -13.60 -22.34 7.56
CA LEU A 419 -12.96 -23.26 8.52
C LEU A 419 -13.47 -24.71 8.42
N PRO A 420 -14.80 -24.99 8.34
CA PRO A 420 -15.29 -26.36 8.18
C PRO A 420 -14.83 -27.01 6.88
N LYS A 421 -14.72 -26.23 5.78
CA LYS A 421 -14.24 -26.74 4.49
C LYS A 421 -12.77 -27.10 4.57
N LEU A 422 -11.93 -26.29 5.22
CA LEU A 422 -10.52 -26.62 5.45
C LEU A 422 -10.36 -27.87 6.33
N ALA A 423 -11.20 -28.02 7.36
CA ALA A 423 -11.19 -29.21 8.22
C ALA A 423 -11.50 -30.51 7.45
N GLN A 424 -12.37 -30.46 6.43
CA GLN A 424 -12.65 -31.62 5.55
C GLN A 424 -11.42 -32.10 4.78
N PHE A 425 -10.44 -31.22 4.54
CA PHE A 425 -9.18 -31.52 3.87
C PHE A 425 -8.02 -31.81 4.85
N GLY A 426 -8.31 -32.00 6.13
CA GLY A 426 -7.33 -32.46 7.12
C GLY A 426 -6.76 -31.39 8.05
N MET A 427 -7.20 -30.13 7.95
CA MET A 427 -6.82 -29.10 8.93
C MET A 427 -7.31 -29.52 10.33
N LYS A 428 -6.37 -29.69 11.26
CA LYS A 428 -6.70 -30.02 12.66
C LYS A 428 -7.19 -28.77 13.36
N THR A 429 -8.48 -28.70 13.66
CA THR A 429 -9.10 -27.55 14.32
C THR A 429 -9.58 -27.90 15.73
N GLN A 430 -9.61 -26.91 16.60
CA GLN A 430 -10.24 -26.96 17.92
C GLN A 430 -11.55 -26.17 17.89
N ALA A 431 -12.36 -26.27 18.95
CA ALA A 431 -13.52 -25.43 19.12
C ALA A 431 -13.09 -23.95 19.13
N GLY A 432 -13.63 -23.17 18.18
CA GLY A 432 -13.28 -21.77 18.02
C GLY A 432 -13.70 -20.92 19.23
N VAL A 433 -12.92 -19.88 19.51
CA VAL A 433 -13.17 -18.92 20.61
C VAL A 433 -13.71 -17.59 20.11
N LEU A 434 -13.72 -17.33 18.81
CA LEU A 434 -14.30 -16.12 18.24
C LEU A 434 -15.84 -16.14 18.34
N PRO A 435 -16.49 -14.97 18.48
CA PRO A 435 -17.94 -14.87 18.45
C PRO A 435 -18.50 -15.43 17.14
N VAL A 436 -19.55 -16.24 17.21
CA VAL A 436 -20.25 -16.76 16.03
C VAL A 436 -20.99 -15.62 15.35
N GLU A 437 -20.64 -15.34 14.10
CA GLU A 437 -21.25 -14.29 13.29
C GLU A 437 -22.30 -14.91 12.36
N THR A 438 -23.49 -14.31 12.33
CA THR A 438 -24.60 -14.75 11.46
C THR A 438 -24.77 -13.85 10.23
N VAL A 439 -23.94 -12.82 10.11
CA VAL A 439 -23.97 -11.88 8.98
C VAL A 439 -23.30 -12.50 7.75
N ARG A 440 -23.74 -12.09 6.54
CA ARG A 440 -23.07 -12.43 5.27
C ARG A 440 -22.17 -11.32 4.76
N PHE A 441 -22.26 -10.13 5.34
CA PHE A 441 -21.48 -8.97 4.90
C PHE A 441 -21.15 -8.05 6.06
N SER A 442 -20.08 -7.25 5.90
CA SER A 442 -19.66 -6.25 6.87
C SER A 442 -20.80 -5.30 7.24
N SER A 443 -21.07 -5.13 8.53
CA SER A 443 -22.10 -4.21 9.01
C SER A 443 -21.74 -2.73 8.87
N GLY A 444 -20.51 -2.39 8.49
CA GLY A 444 -20.09 -1.01 8.21
C GLY A 444 -20.22 -0.02 9.38
N ARG A 445 -20.27 -0.47 10.64
CA ARG A 445 -20.69 0.34 11.80
C ARG A 445 -19.87 1.61 12.10
N ASN A 446 -18.73 1.87 11.44
CA ASN A 446 -17.90 3.07 11.68
C ASN A 446 -17.42 3.70 10.35
N VAL A 447 -18.18 4.66 9.82
CA VAL A 447 -17.76 5.47 8.66
C VAL A 447 -17.32 6.86 9.12
N ILE A 448 -16.07 7.25 8.82
CA ILE A 448 -15.52 8.57 9.22
C ILE A 448 -16.18 9.70 8.43
N VAL A 449 -16.23 9.57 7.09
CA VAL A 449 -16.90 10.53 6.20
C VAL A 449 -18.05 9.81 5.51
N PRO A 450 -19.32 10.11 5.85
CA PRO A 450 -20.47 9.48 5.24
C PRO A 450 -20.44 9.64 3.70
N PRO A 451 -20.89 8.64 2.91
CA PRO A 451 -20.88 8.72 1.45
C PRO A 451 -21.57 9.96 0.88
N ALA A 452 -22.63 10.44 1.54
CA ALA A 452 -23.34 11.67 1.18
C ALA A 452 -22.47 12.94 1.22
N ARG A 453 -21.34 12.91 1.94
CA ARG A 453 -20.40 14.03 2.10
C ARG A 453 -19.07 13.79 1.38
N ALA A 454 -18.95 12.76 0.55
CA ALA A 454 -17.68 12.41 -0.11
C ALA A 454 -17.07 13.56 -0.95
N ARG A 455 -17.88 14.51 -1.41
CA ARG A 455 -17.46 15.64 -2.26
C ARG A 455 -17.28 16.96 -1.51
N TYR A 456 -17.19 16.94 -0.18
CA TYR A 456 -17.07 18.16 0.64
C TYR A 456 -15.91 19.10 0.22
N LEU A 457 -14.76 18.58 -0.21
CA LEU A 457 -13.66 19.42 -0.71
C LEU A 457 -14.00 20.13 -2.04
N ALA A 458 -14.79 19.50 -2.90
CA ALA A 458 -15.30 20.16 -4.11
C ALA A 458 -16.30 21.26 -3.74
N GLU A 459 -17.19 20.99 -2.79
CA GLU A 459 -18.14 22.00 -2.26
C GLU A 459 -17.40 23.22 -1.65
N ILE A 460 -16.32 22.98 -0.91
CA ILE A 460 -15.45 24.05 -0.37
C ILE A 460 -14.80 24.84 -1.51
N SER A 461 -14.21 24.17 -2.50
CA SER A 461 -13.60 24.83 -3.67
C SER A 461 -14.62 25.66 -4.44
N ASP A 462 -15.82 25.12 -4.69
CA ASP A 462 -16.88 25.81 -5.42
C ASP A 462 -17.41 27.01 -4.62
N THR A 463 -17.45 26.92 -3.30
CA THR A 463 -17.80 28.03 -2.41
C THR A 463 -16.80 29.19 -2.55
N VAL A 464 -15.49 28.90 -2.51
CA VAL A 464 -14.44 29.93 -2.63
C VAL A 464 -14.44 30.56 -4.02
N ARG A 465 -14.56 29.75 -5.08
CA ARG A 465 -14.66 30.25 -6.47
C ARG A 465 -15.94 31.07 -6.68
N GLY A 466 -17.05 30.61 -6.11
CA GLY A 466 -18.33 31.32 -6.12
C GLY A 466 -18.22 32.69 -5.45
N TYR A 467 -17.54 32.77 -4.30
CA TYR A 467 -17.24 34.02 -3.62
C TYR A 467 -16.46 34.98 -4.52
N HIS A 468 -15.34 34.56 -5.12
CA HIS A 468 -14.55 35.43 -6.01
C HIS A 468 -15.33 35.88 -7.24
N LYS A 469 -16.14 35.00 -7.85
CA LYS A 469 -17.00 35.35 -8.98
C LYS A 469 -18.02 36.41 -8.58
N ASN A 470 -18.62 36.28 -7.40
CA ASN A 470 -19.53 37.27 -6.87
C ASN A 470 -18.81 38.59 -6.60
N THR A 471 -17.65 38.57 -5.94
CA THR A 471 -16.83 39.76 -5.69
C THR A 471 -16.49 40.49 -6.98
N ALA A 472 -16.07 39.78 -8.04
CA ALA A 472 -15.78 40.38 -9.34
C ALA A 472 -17.02 41.06 -9.96
N LYS A 473 -18.19 40.43 -9.83
CA LYS A 473 -19.48 41.03 -10.23
C LYS A 473 -19.76 42.31 -9.44
N GLN A 474 -19.65 42.28 -8.10
CA GLN A 474 -19.89 43.44 -7.24
C GLN A 474 -18.90 44.59 -7.52
N VAL A 475 -17.62 44.29 -7.77
CA VAL A 475 -16.59 45.27 -8.15
C VAL A 475 -16.93 45.94 -9.48
N LYS A 476 -17.36 45.16 -10.49
CA LYS A 476 -17.80 45.70 -11.77
C LYS A 476 -18.99 46.66 -11.60
N LEU A 477 -20.02 46.25 -10.86
CA LEU A 477 -21.19 47.08 -10.58
C LEU A 477 -20.82 48.37 -9.84
N ALA A 478 -19.97 48.28 -8.81
CA ALA A 478 -19.49 49.44 -8.05
C ALA A 478 -18.74 50.44 -8.94
N ARG A 479 -17.87 49.94 -9.82
CA ARG A 479 -17.10 50.74 -10.78
C ARG A 479 -18.02 51.44 -11.78
N GLU A 480 -18.94 50.70 -12.41
CA GLU A 480 -19.89 51.26 -13.38
C GLU A 480 -20.78 52.32 -12.73
N ARG A 481 -21.28 52.06 -11.51
CA ARG A 481 -22.06 53.04 -10.75
C ARG A 481 -21.28 54.34 -10.51
N GLN A 482 -20.02 54.24 -10.08
CA GLN A 482 -19.16 55.41 -9.88
C GLN A 482 -18.95 56.18 -11.19
N GLN A 483 -18.65 55.47 -12.29
CA GLN A 483 -18.43 56.07 -13.60
C GLN A 483 -19.67 56.80 -14.12
N LEU A 484 -20.88 56.23 -13.95
CA LEU A 484 -22.14 56.88 -14.31
C LEU A 484 -22.38 58.15 -13.50
N ARG A 485 -22.19 58.10 -12.17
CA ARG A 485 -22.33 59.26 -11.29
C ARG A 485 -21.37 60.39 -11.66
N GLU A 486 -20.10 60.07 -11.89
CA GLU A 486 -19.10 61.07 -12.27
C GLU A 486 -19.34 61.64 -13.67
N SER A 487 -19.76 60.81 -14.64
CA SER A 487 -20.12 61.27 -15.98
C SER A 487 -21.31 62.24 -15.94
N LYS A 488 -22.35 61.90 -15.15
CA LYS A 488 -23.49 62.78 -14.89
C LYS A 488 -23.03 64.14 -14.33
N ARG A 489 -22.15 64.12 -13.32
CA ARG A 489 -21.59 65.35 -12.71
C ARG A 489 -20.81 66.20 -13.73
N MET A 490 -19.96 65.57 -14.54
CA MET A 490 -19.16 66.26 -15.55
C MET A 490 -20.03 66.88 -16.65
N LEU A 491 -21.04 66.17 -17.14
CA LEU A 491 -21.96 66.68 -18.16
C LEU A 491 -22.81 67.84 -17.63
N ALA A 492 -23.33 67.73 -16.41
CA ALA A 492 -24.08 68.81 -15.76
C ALA A 492 -23.24 70.09 -15.61
N ALA A 493 -21.93 69.96 -15.36
CA ALA A 493 -21.01 71.10 -15.30
C ALA A 493 -20.70 71.70 -16.69
N ALA A 494 -20.68 70.87 -17.75
CA ALA A 494 -20.26 71.30 -19.09
C ALA A 494 -21.38 71.90 -19.95
N LYS A 495 -22.63 71.48 -19.78
CA LYS A 495 -23.78 71.96 -20.58
C LYS A 495 -24.87 72.53 -19.68
N ALA A 496 -24.83 73.84 -19.46
CA ALA A 496 -25.93 74.56 -18.81
C ALA A 496 -27.19 74.51 -19.69
N GLY A 497 -28.16 73.64 -19.36
CA GLY A 497 -29.52 73.72 -19.90
C GLY A 497 -30.05 72.57 -20.76
N LEU A 498 -29.35 71.43 -20.88
CA LEU A 498 -29.93 70.21 -21.47
C LEU A 498 -30.19 69.17 -20.37
N ASP A 499 -31.45 68.79 -20.17
CA ASP A 499 -31.86 67.76 -19.21
C ASP A 499 -31.57 66.36 -19.76
N LEU A 500 -30.32 65.92 -19.58
CA LEU A 500 -29.87 64.55 -19.86
C LEU A 500 -29.87 63.70 -18.58
N GLY A 501 -30.50 64.17 -17.49
CA GLY A 501 -30.38 63.58 -16.15
C GLY A 501 -31.12 62.26 -15.97
N ALA A 502 -32.26 62.09 -16.65
CA ALA A 502 -33.17 60.96 -16.46
C ALA A 502 -32.52 59.61 -16.85
N ASP A 503 -31.84 59.56 -18.00
CA ASP A 503 -31.21 58.34 -18.50
C ASP A 503 -30.05 57.86 -17.60
N PHE A 504 -29.29 58.79 -17.01
CA PHE A 504 -28.24 58.44 -16.05
C PHE A 504 -28.81 57.98 -14.71
N ASP A 505 -29.87 58.61 -14.22
CA ASP A 505 -30.49 58.24 -12.95
C ASP A 505 -31.08 56.83 -12.99
N GLU A 506 -31.70 56.45 -14.12
CA GLU A 506 -32.18 55.10 -14.34
C GLU A 506 -31.03 54.07 -14.29
N LEU A 507 -29.94 54.31 -15.04
CA LEU A 507 -28.79 53.40 -15.06
C LEU A 507 -28.05 53.33 -13.71
N ILE A 508 -27.96 54.43 -12.97
CA ILE A 508 -27.38 54.46 -11.63
C ILE A 508 -28.25 53.66 -10.66
N ALA A 509 -29.57 53.87 -10.68
CA ALA A 509 -30.52 53.13 -9.87
C ALA A 509 -30.50 51.62 -10.20
N GLU A 510 -30.33 51.25 -11.47
CA GLU A 510 -30.18 49.86 -11.91
C GLU A 510 -28.92 49.22 -11.29
N ARG A 511 -27.75 49.88 -11.40
CA ARG A 511 -26.50 49.37 -10.81
C ARG A 511 -26.58 49.31 -9.29
N ASP A 512 -27.17 50.32 -8.64
CA ASP A 512 -27.42 50.28 -7.21
C ASP A 512 -28.36 49.13 -6.85
N GLY A 513 -29.47 48.91 -7.56
CA GLY A 513 -30.39 47.78 -7.33
C GLY A 513 -29.70 46.42 -7.44
N ALA A 514 -28.79 46.26 -8.43
CA ALA A 514 -28.07 45.02 -8.67
C ALA A 514 -26.96 44.71 -7.63
N MET A 515 -26.51 45.71 -6.87
CA MET A 515 -25.48 45.53 -5.85
C MET A 515 -26.05 44.92 -4.56
N GLU A 516 -25.29 43.98 -3.99
CA GLU A 516 -25.65 43.34 -2.72
C GLU A 516 -25.54 44.30 -1.52
N ALA A 517 -26.38 44.09 -0.51
CA ALA A 517 -26.42 44.94 0.69
C ALA A 517 -25.07 44.98 1.42
N GLY A 518 -24.37 43.85 1.53
CA GLY A 518 -23.04 43.77 2.12
C GLY A 518 -22.01 44.63 1.38
N ALA A 519 -21.98 44.53 0.04
CA ALA A 519 -21.07 45.31 -0.80
C ALA A 519 -21.35 46.82 -0.73
N LYS A 520 -22.64 47.22 -0.72
CA LYS A 520 -23.04 48.62 -0.51
C LYS A 520 -22.55 49.16 0.83
N LYS A 521 -22.76 48.38 1.90
CA LYS A 521 -22.34 48.73 3.26
C LYS A 521 -20.82 48.92 3.33
N LEU A 522 -20.04 48.01 2.73
CA LEU A 522 -18.58 48.12 2.68
C LEU A 522 -18.11 49.42 2.02
N LEU A 523 -18.72 49.82 0.89
CA LEU A 523 -18.36 51.08 0.22
C LEU A 523 -18.81 52.31 1.00
N ALA A 524 -19.98 52.27 1.64
CA ALA A 524 -20.45 53.37 2.49
C ALA A 524 -19.57 53.58 3.71
N GLN A 525 -19.01 52.50 4.28
CA GLN A 525 -18.10 52.53 5.43
C GLN A 525 -16.65 52.88 5.06
N TRP A 526 -16.30 52.87 3.77
CA TRP A 526 -14.92 53.07 3.33
C TRP A 526 -14.32 54.43 3.78
N PRO A 527 -15.01 55.58 3.65
CA PRO A 527 -14.47 56.87 4.12
C PRO A 527 -14.25 56.91 5.64
N ASP A 528 -15.18 56.39 6.42
CA ASP A 528 -15.06 56.33 7.89
C ASP A 528 -13.90 55.43 8.30
N MET A 529 -13.70 54.32 7.59
CA MET A 529 -12.55 53.44 7.80
C MET A 529 -11.24 54.13 7.46
N GLN A 530 -11.15 54.86 6.35
CA GLN A 530 -9.96 55.66 6.03
C GLN A 530 -9.66 56.68 7.14
N ALA A 531 -10.68 57.40 7.63
CA ALA A 531 -10.52 58.37 8.72
C ALA A 531 -10.05 57.71 10.02
N ALA A 532 -10.60 56.54 10.36
CA ALA A 532 -10.25 55.83 11.58
C ALA A 532 -8.81 55.32 11.58
N TYR A 533 -8.25 54.98 10.42
CA TYR A 533 -6.86 54.52 10.28
C TYR A 533 -5.87 55.64 9.90
N ALA A 534 -6.31 56.91 9.78
CA ALA A 534 -5.46 58.03 9.39
C ALA A 534 -4.66 58.65 10.55
N GLY A 535 -5.07 58.42 11.80
CA GLY A 535 -4.44 59.00 12.99
C GLY A 535 -3.38 58.11 13.63
N ASP A 536 -2.71 58.64 14.65
CA ASP A 536 -1.68 57.92 15.43
C ASP A 536 -2.25 56.82 16.32
N ASP A 537 -3.54 56.94 16.66
CA ASP A 537 -4.26 56.03 17.55
C ASP A 537 -5.60 55.60 16.94
N TYR A 538 -5.91 54.32 17.07
CA TYR A 538 -7.22 53.74 16.78
C TYR A 538 -8.02 53.62 18.08
N VAL A 539 -9.14 54.34 18.18
CA VAL A 539 -9.98 54.37 19.38
C VAL A 539 -11.26 53.57 19.16
N VAL A 540 -11.49 52.53 19.96
CA VAL A 540 -12.73 51.76 19.97
C VAL A 540 -13.45 51.97 21.29
N LYS A 541 -14.70 52.46 21.24
CA LYS A 541 -15.58 52.56 22.40
C LYS A 541 -16.36 51.26 22.56
N ILE A 542 -16.14 50.55 23.67
CA ILE A 542 -16.93 49.38 24.05
C ILE A 542 -17.63 49.72 25.36
N ARG A 543 -18.94 50.02 25.28
CA ARG A 543 -19.74 50.52 26.42
C ARG A 543 -19.10 51.80 26.99
N ASP A 544 -18.78 51.82 28.28
CA ASP A 544 -18.20 52.98 28.98
C ASP A 544 -16.65 53.01 28.95
N LYS A 545 -16.00 52.10 28.20
CA LYS A 545 -14.53 52.01 28.12
C LYS A 545 -14.02 52.37 26.73
N GLU A 546 -13.06 53.28 26.68
CA GLU A 546 -12.24 53.58 25.50
C GLU A 546 -11.02 52.65 25.48
N LEU A 547 -10.89 51.86 24.42
CA LEU A 547 -9.66 51.12 24.10
C LEU A 547 -8.91 51.90 23.02
N ARG A 548 -7.65 52.23 23.30
CA ARG A 548 -6.78 52.94 22.35
C ARG A 548 -5.64 52.02 21.93
N THR A 549 -5.45 51.88 20.63
CA THR A 549 -4.36 51.13 20.03
C THR A 549 -3.53 52.06 19.18
N ARG A 550 -2.25 52.23 19.51
CA ARG A 550 -1.32 53.03 18.70
C ARG A 550 -1.14 52.39 17.31
N LEU A 551 -1.37 53.16 16.25
CA LEU A 551 -1.23 52.74 14.85
C LEU A 551 0.13 53.05 14.26
N VAL A 552 0.81 54.08 14.77
CA VAL A 552 2.07 54.58 14.20
C VAL A 552 3.26 54.17 15.06
N SER A 553 4.27 53.58 14.40
CA SER A 553 5.60 53.34 14.96
C SER A 553 6.65 54.03 14.11
N HIS A 554 7.45 54.90 14.72
CA HIS A 554 8.51 55.62 14.01
C HIS A 554 9.77 54.76 13.88
N THR A 555 10.34 54.74 12.68
CA THR A 555 11.68 54.21 12.44
C THR A 555 12.76 55.15 13.02
N LEU A 556 14.02 54.70 13.07
CA LEU A 556 15.14 55.58 13.50
C LEU A 556 15.30 56.83 12.63
N SER A 557 14.85 56.77 11.38
CA SER A 557 14.86 57.89 10.43
C SER A 557 13.68 58.86 10.60
N GLY A 558 12.73 58.55 11.49
CA GLY A 558 11.56 59.38 11.78
C GLY A 558 10.35 59.18 10.85
N THR A 559 10.46 58.31 9.83
CA THR A 559 9.32 57.88 9.01
C THR A 559 8.43 56.91 9.78
#